data_AF-A0AAF0ZE96-F1
#
_entry.id   AF-A0AAF0ZE96-F1
#
_cell.length_a   1.000
_cell.length_b   1.000
_cell.length_c   1.000
_cell.angle_alpha   90.00
_cell.angle_beta   90.00
_cell.angle_gamma   90.00
#
_symmetry.space_group_name_H-M   'P 1'
#
loop_
_entity.id
_entity.type
_entity.pdbx_description
1 polymer ?
#
loop_
_entity_poly.entity_id
_entity_poly.type
_entity_poly.pdbx_seq_one_letter_code
_entity_poly.pdbx_strand_id
1 'polypeptide(L)'
;INKYGQTEQWCTNAVSTTYETSVWRSIRNLWPRLVNNSCYQVIAGNKILFWKDLWIGQEVLMQVFPDLANICTNLEVTVADSWGWNFFFRRHVNDWEIGRFVELLQMIDGFKGTTVEDDAFRWKHDKDGKFSVGRIYRKEVSWLPENKIGPWKHVWKSMAPTKVKCFA
;
A
#
# COMPACT_ATOMS: atom_id res chain seq x y z
N ILE A 1 -17.42 9.92 14.43
CA ILE A 1 -16.54 8.83 13.95
C ILE A 1 -17.41 7.86 13.16
N ASN A 2 -17.26 7.80 11.83
CA ASN A 2 -18.08 6.94 11.00
C ASN A 2 -17.80 5.46 11.31
N LYS A 3 -18.87 4.66 11.32
CA LYS A 3 -18.90 3.24 11.72
C LYS A 3 -17.92 2.32 10.96
N TYR A 4 -17.33 2.79 9.85
CA TYR A 4 -16.50 1.99 8.95
C TYR A 4 -15.15 2.61 8.55
N GLY A 5 -14.63 3.57 9.32
CA GLY A 5 -13.30 4.15 9.09
C GLY A 5 -13.31 5.55 8.48
N GLN A 6 -12.15 6.20 8.54
CA GLN A 6 -11.92 7.54 7.98
C GLN A 6 -11.85 7.44 6.46
N THR A 7 -12.48 8.40 5.78
CA THR A 7 -12.51 8.54 4.30
C THR A 7 -11.14 8.83 3.69
N GLU A 8 -10.14 9.15 4.52
CA GLU A 8 -8.84 9.67 4.10
C GLU A 8 -7.70 8.66 4.18
N GLN A 9 -7.94 7.46 4.74
CA GLN A 9 -6.90 6.44 4.90
C GLN A 9 -7.22 5.20 4.08
N TRP A 10 -6.18 4.66 3.41
CA TRP A 10 -6.24 3.41 2.63
C TRP A 10 -6.70 2.19 3.43
N CYS A 11 -6.65 2.26 4.76
CA CYS A 11 -7.06 1.18 5.64
C CYS A 11 -7.78 1.69 6.89
N THR A 12 -8.60 0.81 7.46
CA THR A 12 -9.25 1.06 8.75
C THR A 12 -8.24 0.97 9.90
N ASN A 13 -8.55 1.53 11.06
CA ASN A 13 -7.71 1.39 12.25
C ASN A 13 -7.65 -0.07 12.75
N ALA A 14 -6.55 -0.42 13.43
CA ALA A 14 -6.44 -1.73 14.08
C ALA A 14 -7.48 -1.86 15.21
N VAL A 15 -8.09 -3.04 15.34
CA VAL A 15 -9.10 -3.32 16.37
C VAL A 15 -8.40 -3.86 17.61
N SER A 16 -8.36 -3.08 18.70
CA SER A 16 -7.66 -3.41 19.96
C SER A 16 -8.54 -3.99 21.06
N THR A 17 -9.84 -4.22 20.82
CA THR A 17 -10.76 -4.71 21.86
C THR A 17 -10.42 -6.13 22.31
N THR A 18 -10.58 -6.44 23.59
CA THR A 18 -10.24 -7.75 24.19
C THR A 18 -11.24 -8.87 23.90
N TYR A 19 -12.44 -8.53 23.41
CA TYR A 19 -13.51 -9.49 23.17
C TYR A 19 -13.69 -9.78 21.67
N GLU A 20 -13.74 -11.07 21.36
CA GLU A 20 -14.04 -11.72 20.08
C GLU A 20 -13.01 -11.62 18.93
N THR A 21 -12.64 -12.81 18.41
CA THR A 21 -11.96 -13.01 17.13
C THR A 21 -12.94 -12.83 15.97
N SER A 22 -13.32 -11.59 15.67
CA SER A 22 -14.16 -11.33 14.50
C SER A 22 -13.38 -11.60 13.21
N VAL A 23 -14.07 -12.11 12.18
CA VAL A 23 -13.48 -12.29 10.83
C VAL A 23 -12.83 -11.01 10.33
N TRP A 24 -13.44 -9.86 10.63
CA TRP A 24 -12.92 -8.53 10.30
C TRP A 24 -11.61 -8.20 11.00
N ARG A 25 -11.42 -8.61 12.26
CA ARG A 25 -10.14 -8.49 12.97
C ARG A 25 -9.05 -9.30 12.26
N SER A 26 -9.35 -10.55 11.89
CA SER A 26 -8.41 -11.40 11.16
C SER A 26 -8.03 -10.82 9.80
N ILE A 27 -9.01 -10.35 9.02
CA ILE A 27 -8.74 -9.66 7.74
C ILE A 27 -7.89 -8.42 7.97
N ARG A 28 -8.20 -7.61 8.98
CA ARG A 28 -7.45 -6.39 9.31
C ARG A 28 -6.00 -6.70 9.73
N ASN A 29 -5.78 -7.81 10.42
CA ASN A 29 -4.45 -8.26 10.81
C ASN A 29 -3.60 -8.73 9.62
N LEU A 30 -4.21 -9.05 8.47
CA LEU A 30 -3.50 -9.35 7.23
C LEU A 30 -3.03 -8.08 6.50
N TRP A 31 -3.54 -6.90 6.87
CA TRP A 31 -3.24 -5.63 6.19
C TRP A 31 -1.73 -5.33 6.05
N PRO A 32 -0.88 -5.48 7.08
CA PRO A 32 0.55 -5.23 6.94
C PRO A 32 1.22 -6.11 5.87
N ARG A 33 0.74 -7.34 5.69
CA ARG A 33 1.23 -8.24 4.62
C ARG A 33 0.71 -7.82 3.26
N LEU A 34 -0.51 -7.30 3.18
CA LEU A 34 -1.07 -6.79 1.93
C LEU A 34 -0.34 -5.53 1.48
N VAL A 35 -0.16 -4.55 2.37
CA VAL A 35 0.45 -3.26 2.01
C VAL A 35 1.91 -3.40 1.55
N ASN A 36 2.66 -4.35 2.11
CA ASN A 36 4.04 -4.61 1.68
C ASN A 36 4.11 -5.11 0.22
N ASN A 37 3.04 -5.76 -0.23
CA ASN A 37 2.90 -6.37 -1.54
C ASN A 37 2.15 -5.50 -2.56
N SER A 38 1.96 -4.22 -2.23
CA SER A 38 1.26 -3.23 -3.04
C SER A 38 2.06 -1.95 -3.22
N CYS A 39 1.72 -1.19 -4.25
CA CYS A 39 2.15 0.18 -4.47
C CYS A 39 0.92 1.06 -4.73
N TYR A 40 1.11 2.36 -4.67
CA TYR A 40 0.07 3.34 -4.98
C TYR A 40 0.25 3.84 -6.40
N GLN A 41 -0.87 3.95 -7.11
CA GLN A 41 -0.93 4.60 -8.40
C GLN A 41 -1.40 6.03 -8.16
N VAL A 42 -0.49 6.97 -8.41
CA VAL A 42 -0.79 8.40 -8.31
C VAL A 42 -1.69 8.81 -9.46
N ILE A 43 -2.82 9.41 -9.10
CA ILE A 43 -3.78 10.00 -10.02
C ILE A 43 -4.06 11.43 -9.54
N ALA A 44 -4.86 11.64 -8.49
CA ALA A 44 -4.99 12.96 -7.85
C ALA A 44 -3.77 13.35 -6.99
N GLY A 45 -3.10 12.35 -6.41
CA GLY A 45 -1.94 12.52 -5.52
C GLY A 45 -2.26 13.11 -4.15
N ASN A 46 -3.53 13.26 -3.79
CA ASN A 46 -3.97 13.90 -2.55
C ASN A 46 -4.03 12.93 -1.35
N LYS A 47 -3.99 11.60 -1.60
CA LYS A 47 -4.02 10.57 -0.56
C LYS A 47 -2.71 9.81 -0.41
N ILE A 48 -1.70 10.20 -1.19
CA ILE A 48 -0.41 9.51 -1.29
C ILE A 48 0.67 10.45 -0.76
N LEU A 49 1.40 10.00 0.24
CA LEU A 49 2.51 10.74 0.83
C LEU A 49 3.77 10.59 -0.02
N PHE A 50 4.36 11.70 -0.43
CA PHE A 50 5.51 11.72 -1.33
C PHE A 50 6.68 10.86 -0.80
N TRP A 51 7.01 11.01 0.49
CA TRP A 51 8.18 10.34 1.09
C TRP A 51 7.91 8.94 1.60
N LYS A 52 6.69 8.69 2.09
CA LYS A 52 6.36 7.52 2.91
C LYS A 52 5.60 6.42 2.18
N ASP A 53 4.91 6.77 1.11
CA ASP A 53 4.17 5.80 0.32
C ASP A 53 4.98 5.31 -0.89
N LEU A 54 4.78 4.05 -1.26
CA LEU A 54 5.43 3.47 -2.43
C LEU A 54 4.63 3.79 -3.68
N TRP A 55 4.90 4.93 -4.29
CA TRP A 55 4.19 5.41 -5.47
C TRP A 55 5.06 5.46 -6.73
N ILE A 56 6.38 5.37 -6.56
CA ILE A 56 7.37 5.33 -7.63
C ILE A 56 8.53 4.40 -7.26
N GLY A 57 9.10 3.73 -8.26
CA GLY A 57 10.20 2.79 -8.05
C GLY A 57 9.78 1.50 -7.33
N GLN A 58 10.71 0.92 -6.56
CA GLN A 58 10.52 -0.34 -5.83
C GLN A 58 10.43 -0.15 -4.30
N GLU A 59 10.99 0.95 -3.79
CA GLU A 59 11.08 1.30 -2.37
C GLU A 59 10.59 2.74 -2.15
N VAL A 60 10.19 3.06 -0.92
CA VAL A 60 9.69 4.40 -0.59
C VAL A 60 10.82 5.42 -0.66
N LEU A 61 10.53 6.65 -1.13
CA LEU A 61 11.57 7.66 -1.36
C LEU A 61 12.36 8.00 -0.09
N MET A 62 11.76 7.93 1.10
CA MET A 62 12.47 8.13 2.37
C MET A 62 13.54 7.06 2.65
N GLN A 63 13.37 5.83 2.14
CA GLN A 63 14.36 4.76 2.27
C GLN A 63 15.46 4.89 1.23
N VAL A 64 15.10 5.29 0.00
CA VAL A 64 16.05 5.50 -1.09
C VAL A 64 16.89 6.76 -0.85
N PHE A 65 16.30 7.82 -0.31
CA PHE A 65 16.90 9.14 -0.06
C PHE A 65 16.79 9.59 1.41
N PRO A 66 17.40 8.83 2.36
CA PRO A 66 17.29 9.15 3.79
C PRO A 66 17.96 10.49 4.14
N ASP A 67 19.02 10.84 3.41
CA ASP A 67 19.75 12.09 3.52
C ASP A 67 18.88 13.32 3.22
N LEU A 68 18.10 13.26 2.12
CA LEU A 68 17.16 14.32 1.75
C LEU A 68 15.92 14.33 2.66
N ALA A 69 15.39 13.16 3.00
CA ALA A 69 14.23 13.07 3.89
C ALA A 69 14.53 13.65 5.29
N ASN A 70 15.75 13.49 5.79
CA ASN A 70 16.16 14.05 7.08
C ASN A 70 16.13 15.59 7.11
N ILE A 71 16.34 16.23 5.96
CA ILE A 71 16.32 17.69 5.84
C ILE A 71 14.96 18.25 5.41
N CYS A 72 13.98 17.40 5.09
CA CYS A 72 12.62 17.84 4.76
C CYS A 72 11.89 18.43 5.97
N THR A 73 11.21 19.54 5.75
CA THR A 73 10.35 20.22 6.74
C THR A 73 9.10 19.40 7.02
N ASN A 74 8.50 18.80 5.98
CA ASN A 74 7.30 17.99 6.10
C ASN A 74 7.44 16.66 5.34
N LEU A 75 7.43 15.55 6.08
CA LEU A 75 7.42 14.19 5.52
C LEU A 75 6.00 13.67 5.23
N GLU A 76 4.98 14.36 5.73
CA GLU A 76 3.56 14.09 5.46
C GLU A 76 3.04 14.89 4.26
N VAL A 77 3.92 15.43 3.42
CA VAL A 77 3.51 16.13 2.19
C VAL A 77 2.95 15.14 1.18
N THR A 78 1.84 15.49 0.56
CA THR A 78 1.21 14.65 -0.47
C THR A 78 1.92 14.80 -1.82
N VAL A 79 1.76 13.84 -2.72
CA VAL A 79 2.33 13.94 -4.07
C VAL A 79 1.76 15.16 -4.80
N ALA A 80 0.48 15.47 -4.62
CA ALA A 80 -0.16 16.65 -5.18
C ALA A 80 0.47 17.97 -4.69
N ASP A 81 0.72 18.08 -3.39
CA ASP A 81 1.30 19.30 -2.79
C ASP A 81 2.78 19.48 -3.11
N SER A 82 3.49 18.37 -3.34
CA SER A 82 4.90 18.37 -3.75
C SER A 82 5.10 18.56 -5.27
N TRP A 83 4.00 18.66 -6.03
CA TRP A 83 4.05 18.78 -7.47
C TRP A 83 4.73 20.08 -7.92
N GLY A 84 5.43 20.03 -9.05
CA GLY A 84 6.35 21.11 -9.46
C GLY A 84 7.67 21.11 -8.66
N TRP A 85 7.98 20.00 -7.99
CA TRP A 85 9.24 19.77 -7.26
C TRP A 85 9.49 20.78 -6.14
N ASN A 86 8.41 21.21 -5.49
CA ASN A 86 8.47 22.15 -4.38
C ASN A 86 8.82 21.43 -3.08
N PHE A 87 10.11 21.16 -2.89
CA PHE A 87 10.61 20.53 -1.67
C PHE A 87 10.87 21.56 -0.59
N PHE A 88 10.11 21.48 0.51
CA PHE A 88 10.40 22.28 1.69
C PHE A 88 11.50 21.62 2.50
N PHE A 89 12.73 22.12 2.39
CA PHE A 89 13.85 21.75 3.25
C PHE A 89 14.00 22.74 4.41
N ARG A 90 14.44 22.24 5.58
CA ARG A 90 14.67 23.06 6.79
C ARG A 90 15.93 23.90 6.70
N ARG A 91 16.80 23.59 5.73
CA ARG A 91 18.05 24.29 5.40
C ARG A 91 18.34 24.10 3.91
N HIS A 92 19.32 24.84 3.40
CA HIS A 92 19.85 24.59 2.06
C HIS A 92 20.46 23.20 1.95
N VAL A 93 20.39 22.64 0.74
CA VAL A 93 21.04 21.39 0.35
C VAL A 93 22.54 21.63 0.30
N ASN A 94 23.33 20.81 1.00
CA ASN A 94 24.79 20.94 1.01
C ASN A 94 25.41 20.25 -0.22
N ASP A 95 26.66 20.58 -0.55
CA ASP A 95 27.36 20.06 -1.73
C ASP A 95 27.35 18.53 -1.83
N TRP A 96 27.47 17.82 -0.70
CA TRP A 96 27.43 16.36 -0.66
C TRP A 96 26.02 15.76 -0.87
N GLU A 97 24.95 16.54 -0.67
CA GLU A 97 23.55 16.14 -0.90
C GLU A 97 23.09 16.47 -2.32
N ILE A 98 23.79 17.33 -3.06
CA ILE A 98 23.39 17.77 -4.40
C ILE A 98 23.24 16.58 -5.36
N GLY A 99 24.22 15.67 -5.38
CA GLY A 99 24.16 14.49 -6.26
C GLY A 99 22.90 13.64 -6.00
N ARG A 100 22.56 13.48 -4.72
CA ARG A 100 21.39 12.74 -4.25
C ARG A 100 20.08 13.44 -4.65
N PHE A 101 20.06 14.76 -4.58
CA PHE A 101 18.92 15.56 -5.04
C PHE A 101 18.71 15.44 -6.56
N VAL A 102 19.77 15.42 -7.36
CA VAL A 102 19.69 15.19 -8.80
C VAL A 102 19.14 13.80 -9.12
N GLU A 103 19.61 12.77 -8.42
CA GLU A 103 19.09 11.40 -8.57
C GLU A 103 17.59 11.31 -8.23
N LEU A 104 17.14 12.01 -7.19
CA LEU A 104 15.73 12.10 -6.85
C LEU A 104 14.93 12.72 -8.00
N LEU A 105 15.37 13.84 -8.55
CA LEU A 105 14.71 14.51 -9.68
C LEU A 105 14.65 13.61 -10.92
N GLN A 106 15.74 12.89 -11.23
CA GLN A 106 15.76 11.93 -12.34
C GLN A 106 14.78 10.78 -12.13
N MET A 107 14.65 10.28 -10.90
CA MET A 107 13.73 9.19 -10.57
C MET A 107 12.27 9.60 -10.79
N ILE A 108 11.92 10.86 -10.49
CA ILE A 108 10.56 11.39 -10.56
C ILE A 108 10.22 12.09 -11.88
N ASP A 109 11.21 12.36 -12.75
CA ASP A 109 11.06 13.06 -14.04
C ASP A 109 10.01 12.44 -14.97
N GLY A 110 9.85 11.11 -14.93
CA GLY A 110 8.86 10.39 -15.73
C GLY A 110 7.40 10.56 -15.26
N PHE A 111 7.16 11.17 -14.10
CA PHE A 111 5.82 11.37 -13.57
C PHE A 111 5.12 12.52 -14.29
N LYS A 112 3.95 12.24 -14.89
CA LYS A 112 3.23 13.19 -15.77
C LYS A 112 2.34 14.19 -15.01
N GLY A 113 2.36 14.14 -13.68
CA GLY A 113 1.52 14.99 -12.84
C GLY A 113 0.20 14.35 -12.45
N THR A 114 -0.61 15.13 -11.75
CA THR A 114 -1.87 14.69 -11.15
C THR A 114 -3.08 15.08 -12.01
N THR A 115 -4.18 14.34 -11.87
CA THR A 115 -5.46 14.58 -12.52
C THR A 115 -6.59 14.71 -11.47
N VAL A 116 -7.84 14.82 -11.91
CA VAL A 116 -8.99 14.98 -11.00
C VAL A 116 -9.50 13.62 -10.47
N GLU A 117 -9.06 12.52 -11.06
CA GLU A 117 -9.50 11.18 -10.68
C GLU A 117 -8.87 10.71 -9.36
N ASP A 118 -9.57 9.86 -8.62
CA ASP A 118 -9.10 9.36 -7.33
C ASP A 118 -7.85 8.47 -7.47
N ASP A 119 -6.91 8.62 -6.53
CA ASP A 119 -5.77 7.72 -6.39
C ASP A 119 -6.20 6.25 -6.27
N ALA A 120 -5.35 5.35 -6.78
CA ALA A 120 -5.65 3.92 -6.80
C ALA A 120 -4.58 3.09 -6.10
N PHE A 121 -5.01 1.94 -5.56
CA PHE A 121 -4.12 0.94 -4.98
C PHE A 121 -3.78 -0.12 -6.03
N ARG A 122 -2.50 -0.46 -6.17
CA ARG A 122 -2.00 -1.41 -7.17
C ARG A 122 -1.28 -2.59 -6.50
N TRP A 123 -1.59 -3.80 -6.92
CA TRP A 123 -0.91 -5.01 -6.48
C TRP A 123 0.41 -5.24 -7.24
N LYS A 124 1.51 -5.50 -6.53
CA LYS A 124 2.84 -5.67 -7.18
C LYS A 124 2.99 -6.99 -7.94
N HIS A 125 2.29 -8.04 -7.51
CA HIS A 125 2.56 -9.41 -7.99
C HIS A 125 1.92 -9.75 -9.33
N ASP A 126 0.91 -8.98 -9.74
CA ASP A 126 0.19 -9.21 -10.99
C ASP A 126 0.44 -8.08 -11.98
N LYS A 127 0.65 -8.42 -13.25
CA LYS A 127 0.94 -7.45 -14.33
C LYS A 127 -0.19 -6.44 -14.55
N ASP A 128 -1.43 -6.83 -14.27
CA ASP A 128 -2.59 -5.95 -14.37
C ASP A 128 -2.79 -5.09 -13.11
N GLY A 129 -1.95 -5.27 -12.08
CA GLY A 129 -2.02 -4.51 -10.85
C GLY A 129 -3.24 -4.81 -9.98
N LYS A 130 -4.04 -5.83 -10.31
CA LYS A 130 -5.30 -6.12 -9.63
C LYS A 130 -5.11 -7.12 -8.50
N PHE A 131 -5.62 -6.79 -7.33
CA PHE A 131 -5.66 -7.72 -6.22
C PHE A 131 -6.71 -8.83 -6.48
N SER A 132 -6.33 -10.08 -6.24
CA SER A 132 -7.26 -11.21 -6.23
C SER A 132 -6.84 -12.26 -5.21
N VAL A 133 -7.73 -12.55 -4.26
CA VAL A 133 -7.55 -13.63 -3.27
C VAL A 133 -7.26 -14.96 -3.96
N GLY A 134 -7.97 -15.27 -5.05
CA GLY A 134 -7.77 -16.51 -5.79
C GLY A 134 -6.39 -16.61 -6.45
N ARG A 135 -5.83 -15.48 -6.92
CA ARG A 135 -4.48 -15.47 -7.51
C ARG A 135 -3.40 -15.66 -6.46
N ILE A 136 -3.51 -14.97 -5.32
CA ILE A 136 -2.60 -15.14 -4.18
C ILE A 136 -2.67 -16.57 -3.67
N TYR A 137 -3.88 -17.09 -3.45
CA TYR A 137 -4.06 -18.44 -2.96
C TYR A 137 -3.43 -19.47 -3.90
N ARG A 138 -3.64 -19.35 -5.22
CA ARG A 138 -2.98 -20.22 -6.20
C ARG A 138 -1.46 -20.12 -6.12
N LYS A 139 -0.90 -18.92 -5.98
CA LYS A 139 0.55 -18.71 -5.86
C LYS A 139 1.12 -19.35 -4.59
N GLU A 140 0.51 -19.09 -3.43
CA GLU A 140 0.95 -19.64 -2.14
C GLU A 140 0.80 -21.17 -2.08
N VAL A 141 -0.27 -21.70 -2.66
CA VAL A 141 -0.54 -23.15 -2.69
C VAL A 141 0.30 -23.86 -3.75
N SER A 142 0.74 -23.19 -4.82
CA SER A 142 1.54 -23.82 -5.89
C SER A 142 2.89 -24.38 -5.42
N TRP A 143 3.43 -23.86 -4.32
CA TRP A 143 4.66 -24.35 -3.71
C TRP A 143 4.45 -25.50 -2.72
N LEU A 144 3.19 -25.81 -2.38
CA LEU A 144 2.87 -26.89 -1.46
C LEU A 144 2.78 -28.22 -2.23
N PRO A 145 3.43 -29.29 -1.72
CA PRO A 145 3.21 -30.65 -2.20
C PRO A 145 1.70 -30.98 -2.24
N GLU A 146 1.23 -31.66 -3.28
CA GLU A 146 -0.20 -31.96 -3.50
C GLU A 146 -0.88 -32.63 -2.29
N ASN A 147 -0.11 -33.41 -1.53
CA ASN A 147 -0.53 -34.09 -0.29
C ASN A 147 -0.67 -33.17 0.94
N LYS A 148 -0.25 -31.90 0.87
CA LYS A 148 -0.46 -30.87 1.90
C LYS A 148 -1.51 -29.82 1.52
N ILE A 149 -2.05 -29.91 0.31
CA ILE A 149 -3.20 -29.12 -0.13
C ILE A 149 -4.43 -29.81 0.45
N GLY A 150 -4.82 -29.43 1.68
CA GLY A 150 -6.07 -29.84 2.31
C GLY A 150 -7.31 -29.63 1.42
N PRO A 151 -8.51 -30.05 1.86
CA PRO A 151 -9.69 -30.18 1.01
C PRO A 151 -10.33 -28.84 0.62
N TRP A 152 -9.57 -27.75 0.55
CA TRP A 152 -10.06 -26.41 0.21
C TRP A 152 -10.73 -26.35 -1.15
N LYS A 153 -10.28 -27.17 -2.13
CA LYS A 153 -10.98 -27.33 -3.41
C LYS A 153 -12.43 -27.78 -3.22
N HIS A 154 -12.75 -28.49 -2.14
CA HIS A 154 -14.11 -28.90 -1.76
C HIS A 154 -14.82 -27.85 -0.90
N VAL A 155 -14.10 -27.10 -0.05
CA VAL A 155 -14.67 -25.98 0.72
C VAL A 155 -15.22 -24.88 -0.21
N TRP A 156 -14.47 -24.54 -1.26
CA TRP A 156 -14.89 -23.51 -2.22
C TRP A 156 -15.84 -24.01 -3.33
N LYS A 157 -15.94 -25.33 -3.54
CA LYS A 157 -16.92 -25.98 -4.44
C LYS A 157 -18.17 -26.46 -3.73
N SER A 158 -18.23 -26.32 -2.42
CA SER A 158 -19.39 -26.71 -1.61
C SER A 158 -20.62 -25.93 -2.09
N MET A 159 -21.69 -26.65 -2.44
CA MET A 159 -23.02 -26.07 -2.68
C MET A 159 -23.69 -25.58 -1.39
N ALA A 160 -23.06 -25.78 -0.22
CA ALA A 160 -23.57 -25.23 1.02
C ALA A 160 -23.60 -23.70 0.91
N PRO A 161 -24.72 -23.05 1.28
CA PRO A 161 -24.83 -21.60 1.25
C PRO A 161 -23.69 -20.96 2.05
N THR A 162 -23.08 -19.89 1.53
CA THR A 162 -22.00 -19.14 2.23
C THR A 162 -22.43 -18.54 3.58
N LYS A 163 -23.70 -18.66 3.95
CA LYS A 163 -24.30 -18.25 5.22
C LYS A 163 -24.83 -19.45 6.01
N VAL A 164 -23.98 -20.41 6.38
CA VAL A 164 -24.36 -21.38 7.43
C VAL A 164 -24.00 -20.78 8.79
N LYS A 165 -25.02 -20.36 9.54
CA LYS A 165 -24.87 -20.07 10.98
C LYS A 165 -24.96 -21.41 11.72
N CYS A 166 -23.83 -22.07 11.95
CA CYS A 166 -23.78 -23.15 12.92
C CYS A 166 -23.53 -22.53 14.30
N PHE A 167 -24.57 -22.42 15.10
CA PHE A 167 -24.41 -22.25 16.55
C PHE A 167 -24.61 -23.63 17.18
N ALA A 168 -23.63 -24.05 17.98
CA ALA A 168 -23.75 -25.13 18.95
C ALA A 168 -23.57 -24.53 20.34
#